data_AF-A0A4V3R9B8-F1
#
_entry.id   AF-A0A4V3R9B8-F1
#
_cell.length_a   1.000
_cell.length_b   1.000
_cell.length_c   1.000
_cell.angle_alpha   90.00
_cell.angle_beta   90.00
_cell.angle_gamma   90.00
#
_symmetry.space_group_name_H-M   'P 1'
#
loop_
_entity.id
_entity.type
_entity.pdbx_description
1 polymer ?
#
loop_
_entity_poly.entity_id
_entity_poly.type
_entity_poly.pdbx_seq_one_letter_code
_entity_poly.pdbx_strand_id
1 'polypeptide(L)'
;MNAIMNSPVKEGFRQRNENVAKNQEAQINQTLAQDIQRVRSQTDSDISKLANPQTAKFGDMVSISWFLAIVCAVIGAFVAGFDGFLMGGFYGFILVLALQIGFNIRAKFKQKNSASETARLRQEESDKIQQLQMKAQDDIRRQYLIADQRTQDDITHYDADVKSNCQTILKKSDSFKSMVDHTVDMFQRMVSHADSSSNRKFVEAKFIYKVEMYGITYIYQSNYSNSQDDFNFDKERYRNLTTQAECEGLAQAIAKMTIAAMKKKYPPNSLSISVDHVDAEVTLHFKAANANYVPPRDIY
;
A
#
# COMPACT_ATOMS: atom_id res chain seq x y z
N MET A 1 0.74 2.58 3.83
CA MET A 1 0.09 3.86 4.20
C MET A 1 -0.71 3.61 5.47
N ASN A 2 -0.70 4.53 6.43
CA ASN A 2 -1.36 4.34 7.72
C ASN A 2 -2.84 4.71 7.64
N ALA A 3 -3.72 3.92 8.26
CA ALA A 3 -5.15 4.20 8.31
C ALA A 3 -5.44 5.51 9.04
N ILE A 4 -6.41 6.28 8.52
CA ILE A 4 -6.89 7.52 9.14
C ILE A 4 -8.16 7.17 9.91
N MET A 5 -8.03 6.90 11.21
CA MET A 5 -9.13 6.36 12.02
C MET A 5 -10.18 7.40 12.44
N ASN A 6 -9.82 8.69 12.41
CA ASN A 6 -10.67 9.75 12.98
C ASN A 6 -11.44 10.56 11.91
N SER A 7 -11.47 10.09 10.67
CA SER A 7 -12.17 10.76 9.57
C SER A 7 -12.49 9.77 8.44
N PRO A 8 -13.73 9.25 8.37
CA PRO A 8 -14.19 8.44 7.24
C PRO A 8 -13.97 9.10 5.87
N VAL A 9 -14.13 10.42 5.77
CA VAL A 9 -13.91 11.15 4.50
C VAL A 9 -12.45 11.10 4.07
N LYS A 10 -11.53 11.46 4.97
CA LYS A 10 -10.09 11.46 4.69
C LYS A 10 -9.55 10.04 4.47
N GLU A 11 -10.07 9.06 5.20
CA GLU A 11 -9.81 7.64 4.97
C GLU A 11 -10.25 7.20 3.57
N GLY A 12 -11.38 7.73 3.07
CA GLY A 12 -11.83 7.51 1.70
C GLY A 12 -10.83 8.00 0.64
N PHE A 13 -10.19 9.16 0.85
CA PHE A 13 -9.11 9.64 -0.04
C PHE A 13 -7.91 8.71 -0.03
N ARG A 14 -7.48 8.30 1.18
CA ARG A 14 -6.37 7.37 1.36
C ARG A 14 -6.62 6.04 0.65
N GLN A 15 -7.78 5.44 0.85
CA GLN A 15 -8.14 4.16 0.22
C GLN A 15 -8.17 4.26 -1.30
N ARG A 16 -8.73 5.36 -1.84
CA ARG A 16 -8.75 5.59 -3.29
C ARG A 16 -7.35 5.67 -3.87
N ASN A 17 -6.48 6.48 -3.26
CA ASN A 17 -5.11 6.66 -3.74
C ASN A 17 -4.25 5.39 -3.54
N GLU A 18 -4.45 4.65 -2.44
CA GLU A 18 -3.81 3.35 -2.23
C GLU A 18 -4.25 2.31 -3.27
N ASN A 19 -5.54 2.28 -3.62
CA ASN A 19 -6.04 1.36 -4.65
C ASN A 19 -5.43 1.65 -6.03
N VAL A 20 -5.22 2.92 -6.37
CA VAL A 20 -4.50 3.32 -7.59
C VAL A 20 -3.05 2.81 -7.54
N ALA A 21 -2.36 2.97 -6.41
CA ALA A 21 -0.99 2.46 -6.23
C ALA A 21 -0.92 0.93 -6.34
N LYS A 22 -1.87 0.20 -5.73
CA LYS A 22 -1.96 -1.27 -5.84
C LYS A 22 -2.17 -1.75 -7.28
N ASN A 23 -3.02 -1.06 -8.04
CA ASN A 23 -3.22 -1.38 -9.45
C ASN A 23 -1.94 -1.18 -10.26
N GLN A 24 -1.16 -0.13 -9.97
CA GLN A 24 0.13 0.11 -10.61
C GLN A 24 1.19 -0.90 -10.17
N GLU A 25 1.23 -1.28 -8.89
CA GLU A 25 2.09 -2.35 -8.39
C GLU A 25 1.82 -3.67 -9.13
N ALA A 26 0.55 -4.03 -9.34
CA ALA A 26 0.19 -5.21 -10.11
C ALA A 26 0.73 -5.15 -11.56
N GLN A 27 0.66 -3.98 -12.20
CA GLN A 27 1.22 -3.77 -13.55
C GLN A 27 2.75 -3.85 -13.57
N ILE A 28 3.42 -3.29 -12.57
CA ILE A 28 4.89 -3.37 -12.42
C ILE A 28 5.31 -4.82 -12.24
N ASN A 29 4.62 -5.57 -11.37
CA ASN A 29 4.91 -6.99 -11.12
C ASN A 29 4.66 -7.87 -12.37
N GLN A 30 3.60 -7.59 -13.14
CA GLN A 30 3.36 -8.26 -14.42
C GLN A 30 4.48 -7.97 -15.43
N THR A 31 4.93 -6.73 -15.53
CA THR A 31 6.02 -6.32 -16.42
C THR A 31 7.34 -6.98 -15.99
N LEU A 32 7.64 -6.98 -14.69
CA LEU A 32 8.80 -7.66 -14.11
C LEU A 32 8.80 -9.16 -14.44
N ALA A 33 7.67 -9.84 -14.30
CA ALA A 33 7.55 -11.26 -14.63
C ALA A 33 7.83 -11.54 -16.11
N GLN A 34 7.30 -10.71 -17.01
CA GLN A 34 7.55 -10.80 -18.44
C GLN A 34 9.04 -10.55 -18.78
N ASP A 35 9.66 -9.54 -18.17
CA ASP A 35 11.05 -9.20 -18.42
C ASP A 35 12.00 -10.27 -17.88
N ILE A 36 11.72 -10.84 -16.70
CA ILE A 36 12.47 -12.00 -16.18
C ILE A 36 12.36 -13.19 -17.14
N GLN A 37 11.17 -13.48 -17.68
CA GLN A 37 10.97 -14.56 -18.63
C GLN A 37 11.74 -14.31 -19.95
N ARG A 38 11.76 -13.07 -20.44
CA ARG A 38 12.56 -12.69 -21.62
C ARG A 38 14.04 -12.90 -21.38
N VAL A 39 14.58 -12.44 -20.25
CA VAL A 39 15.99 -12.63 -19.88
C VAL A 39 16.35 -14.11 -19.81
N ARG A 40 15.52 -14.93 -19.15
CA ARG A 40 15.68 -16.39 -19.10
C ARG A 40 15.72 -17.03 -20.49
N SER A 41 14.74 -16.70 -21.33
CA SER A 41 14.65 -17.27 -22.69
C SER A 41 15.83 -16.88 -23.58
N GLN A 42 16.37 -15.67 -23.42
CA GLN A 42 17.57 -15.21 -24.13
C GLN A 42 18.80 -15.99 -23.65
N THR A 43 19.00 -16.12 -22.34
CA THR A 43 20.11 -16.89 -21.77
C THR A 43 20.07 -18.36 -22.20
N ASP A 44 18.91 -19.01 -22.15
CA ASP A 44 18.78 -20.40 -22.59
C ASP A 44 19.02 -20.55 -24.10
N SER A 45 18.59 -19.58 -24.93
CA SER A 45 18.91 -19.53 -26.35
C SER A 45 20.42 -19.46 -26.58
N ASP A 46 21.12 -18.59 -25.86
CA ASP A 46 22.57 -18.42 -26.01
C ASP A 46 23.35 -19.64 -25.52
N ILE A 47 22.91 -20.27 -24.42
CA ILE A 47 23.44 -21.56 -23.95
C ILE A 47 23.23 -22.66 -25.00
N SER A 48 22.07 -22.72 -25.66
CA SER A 48 21.78 -23.73 -26.68
C SER A 48 22.69 -23.61 -27.91
N LYS A 49 23.07 -22.39 -28.30
CA LYS A 49 24.03 -22.13 -29.39
C LYS A 49 25.45 -22.61 -29.00
N LEU A 50 25.83 -22.46 -27.74
CA LEU A 50 27.10 -22.96 -27.19
C LEU A 50 27.14 -24.50 -27.11
N ALA A 51 25.99 -25.13 -26.85
CA ALA A 51 25.86 -26.58 -26.69
C ALA A 51 25.82 -27.35 -28.03
N ASN A 52 25.73 -26.67 -29.18
CA ASN A 52 25.63 -27.30 -30.49
C ASN A 52 26.91 -27.14 -31.36
N PRO A 53 28.07 -27.64 -30.94
CA PRO A 53 29.18 -27.83 -31.85
C PRO A 53 28.93 -29.11 -32.66
N GLN A 54 28.93 -29.00 -34.00
CA GLN A 54 28.94 -30.15 -34.91
C GLN A 54 29.79 -31.30 -34.35
N THR A 55 29.12 -32.32 -33.83
CA THR A 55 29.74 -33.55 -33.38
C THR A 55 30.05 -34.36 -34.64
N ALA A 56 31.26 -34.19 -35.17
CA ALA A 56 31.82 -35.20 -36.06
C ALA A 56 31.74 -36.55 -35.32
N LYS A 57 30.91 -37.44 -35.84
CA LYS A 57 30.48 -38.67 -35.17
C LYS A 57 31.72 -39.48 -34.77
N PHE A 58 31.88 -39.68 -33.46
CA PHE A 58 32.92 -40.54 -32.86
C PHE A 58 32.94 -41.96 -33.47
N GLY A 59 31.82 -42.42 -34.03
CA GLY A 59 31.69 -43.74 -34.65
C GLY A 59 32.52 -43.94 -35.93
N ASP A 60 32.76 -42.89 -36.71
CA ASP A 60 33.44 -43.05 -38.01
C ASP A 60 34.98 -43.05 -37.88
N MET A 61 35.52 -42.37 -36.86
CA MET A 61 36.98 -42.27 -36.64
C MET A 61 37.60 -43.56 -36.10
N VAL A 62 36.86 -44.33 -35.29
CA VAL A 62 37.32 -45.64 -34.79
C VAL A 62 37.48 -46.62 -35.95
N SER A 63 36.61 -46.55 -36.96
CA SER A 63 36.70 -47.39 -38.14
C SER A 63 37.87 -47.03 -39.06
N ILE A 64 38.32 -45.79 -39.14
CA ILE A 64 39.46 -45.40 -39.99
C ILE A 64 40.81 -45.71 -39.31
N SER A 65 40.83 -45.71 -37.98
CA SER A 65 42.06 -45.80 -37.18
C SER A 65 42.70 -47.19 -37.17
N TRP A 66 41.91 -48.28 -37.17
CA TRP A 66 42.46 -49.64 -37.23
C TRP A 66 43.03 -49.98 -38.62
N PHE A 67 42.40 -49.47 -39.68
CA PHE A 67 42.93 -49.61 -41.04
C PHE A 67 44.30 -48.93 -41.20
N LEU A 68 44.50 -47.74 -40.62
CA LEU A 68 45.77 -47.03 -40.72
C LEU A 68 46.91 -47.80 -40.02
N ALA A 69 46.63 -48.40 -38.86
CA ALA A 69 47.61 -49.23 -38.14
C ALA A 69 48.00 -50.49 -38.94
N ILE A 70 47.04 -51.13 -39.61
CA ILE A 70 47.27 -52.29 -40.49
C ILE A 70 48.11 -51.89 -41.71
N VAL A 71 47.78 -50.76 -42.35
CA VAL A 71 48.52 -50.25 -43.52
C VAL A 71 49.98 -49.95 -43.16
N CYS A 72 50.24 -49.30 -42.01
CA CYS A 72 51.60 -49.06 -41.54
C CYS A 72 52.38 -50.36 -41.24
N ALA A 73 51.71 -51.38 -40.67
CA ALA A 73 52.33 -52.68 -40.43
C ALA A 73 52.69 -53.42 -41.72
N VAL A 74 51.80 -53.39 -42.74
CA VAL A 74 52.04 -54.00 -44.06
C VAL A 74 53.17 -53.30 -44.81
N ILE A 75 53.22 -51.96 -44.78
CA ILE A 75 54.31 -51.21 -45.41
C ILE A 75 55.65 -51.49 -44.71
N GLY A 76 55.66 -51.54 -43.38
CA GLY A 76 56.85 -51.91 -42.61
C GLY A 76 57.37 -53.32 -42.93
N ALA A 77 56.46 -54.28 -43.13
CA ALA A 77 56.79 -55.65 -43.51
C ALA A 77 57.51 -55.74 -44.88
N PHE A 78 57.08 -54.91 -45.84
CA PHE A 78 57.67 -54.87 -47.17
C PHE A 78 59.10 -54.30 -47.20
N VAL A 79 59.43 -53.39 -46.28
CA VAL A 79 60.72 -52.67 -46.29
C VAL A 79 61.80 -53.41 -45.49
N ALA A 80 61.45 -54.08 -44.39
CA ALA A 80 62.44 -54.69 -43.48
C ALA A 80 62.06 -56.10 -42.99
N GLY A 81 61.11 -56.78 -43.63
CA GLY A 81 60.68 -58.13 -43.26
C GLY A 81 59.95 -58.17 -41.92
N PHE A 82 60.12 -59.25 -41.15
CA PHE A 82 59.38 -59.50 -39.90
C PHE A 82 59.63 -58.43 -38.82
N ASP A 83 60.88 -57.94 -38.71
CA ASP A 83 61.22 -56.87 -37.76
C ASP A 83 60.58 -55.52 -38.16
N GLY A 84 60.44 -55.27 -39.47
CA GLY A 84 59.73 -54.12 -40.01
C GLY A 84 58.22 -54.15 -39.78
N PHE A 85 57.60 -55.33 -39.77
CA PHE A 85 56.19 -55.51 -39.42
C PHE A 85 55.93 -55.17 -37.94
N LEU A 86 56.79 -55.66 -37.03
CA LEU A 86 56.68 -55.38 -35.59
C LEU A 86 56.89 -53.89 -35.28
N MET A 87 57.91 -53.27 -35.87
CA MET A 87 58.16 -51.84 -35.69
C MET A 87 57.07 -50.97 -36.36
N GLY A 88 56.63 -51.31 -37.57
CA GLY A 88 55.56 -50.59 -38.28
C GLY A 88 54.23 -50.65 -37.55
N GLY A 89 53.89 -51.80 -36.95
CA GLY A 89 52.71 -51.96 -36.09
C GLY A 89 52.82 -51.13 -34.80
N PHE A 90 54.00 -51.09 -34.17
CA PHE A 90 54.24 -50.31 -32.96
C PHE A 90 54.11 -48.80 -33.20
N TYR A 91 54.72 -48.28 -34.28
CA TYR A 91 54.58 -46.87 -34.67
C TYR A 91 53.16 -46.50 -35.08
N GLY A 92 52.47 -47.38 -35.83
CA GLY A 92 51.06 -47.19 -36.17
C GLY A 92 50.15 -47.11 -34.94
N PHE A 93 50.40 -47.98 -33.95
CA PHE A 93 49.66 -47.97 -32.69
C PHE A 93 49.91 -46.71 -31.85
N ILE A 94 51.16 -46.25 -31.76
CA ILE A 94 51.52 -45.00 -31.08
C ILE A 94 50.83 -43.79 -31.75
N LEU A 95 50.77 -43.76 -33.08
CA LEU A 95 50.17 -42.66 -33.82
C LEU A 95 48.64 -42.60 -33.60
N VAL A 96 47.98 -43.77 -33.58
CA VAL A 96 46.56 -43.87 -33.22
C VAL A 96 46.30 -43.42 -31.78
N LEU A 97 47.13 -43.85 -30.82
CA LEU A 97 47.02 -43.40 -29.43
C LEU A 97 47.23 -41.89 -29.30
N ALA A 98 48.22 -41.31 -29.99
CA ALA A 98 48.49 -39.87 -29.98
C ALA A 98 47.30 -39.06 -30.53
N LEU A 99 46.66 -39.52 -31.61
CA LEU A 99 45.46 -38.90 -32.16
C LEU A 99 44.26 -39.01 -31.21
N GLN A 100 44.07 -40.16 -30.57
CA GLN A 100 43.00 -40.38 -29.60
C GLN A 100 43.18 -39.49 -28.36
N ILE A 101 44.41 -39.37 -27.85
CA ILE A 101 44.76 -38.50 -26.72
C ILE A 101 44.58 -37.03 -27.13
N GLY A 102 45.07 -36.61 -28.30
CA GLY A 102 44.91 -35.25 -28.81
C GLY A 102 43.44 -34.85 -28.97
N PHE A 103 42.59 -35.76 -29.47
CA PHE A 103 41.15 -35.54 -29.60
C PHE A 103 40.47 -35.45 -28.22
N ASN A 104 40.80 -36.35 -27.29
CA ASN A 104 40.28 -36.31 -25.93
C ASN A 104 40.68 -35.04 -25.18
N ILE A 105 41.93 -34.56 -25.35
CA ILE A 105 42.39 -33.29 -24.79
C ILE A 105 41.62 -32.12 -25.41
N ARG A 106 41.45 -32.10 -26.74
CA ARG A 106 40.69 -31.05 -27.44
C ARG A 106 39.21 -31.04 -27.04
N ALA A 107 38.59 -32.21 -26.88
CA ALA A 107 37.22 -32.37 -26.43
C ALA A 107 37.06 -31.86 -24.99
N LYS A 108 37.95 -32.27 -24.06
CA LYS A 108 37.94 -31.78 -22.68
C LYS A 108 38.20 -30.27 -22.57
N PHE A 109 39.10 -29.72 -23.38
CA PHE A 109 39.40 -28.29 -23.40
C PHE A 109 38.21 -27.47 -23.92
N LYS A 110 37.54 -27.95 -24.98
CA LYS A 110 36.32 -27.33 -25.53
C LYS A 110 35.16 -27.41 -24.55
N GLN A 111 34.98 -28.54 -23.87
CA GLN A 111 33.97 -28.73 -22.82
C GLN A 111 34.23 -27.84 -21.60
N LYS A 112 35.49 -27.65 -21.20
CA LYS A 112 35.85 -26.76 -20.08
C LYS A 112 35.60 -25.29 -20.42
N ASN A 113 35.90 -24.87 -21.65
CA ASN A 113 35.64 -23.52 -22.11
C ASN A 113 34.14 -23.23 -22.24
N SER A 114 33.35 -24.16 -22.79
CA SER A 114 31.89 -23.99 -22.87
C SER A 114 31.23 -24.01 -21.48
N ALA A 115 31.71 -24.83 -20.55
CA ALA A 115 31.22 -24.85 -19.17
C ALA A 115 31.55 -23.54 -18.41
N SER A 116 32.71 -22.94 -18.68
CA SER A 116 33.07 -21.62 -18.13
C SER A 116 32.17 -20.51 -18.69
N GLU A 117 31.88 -20.55 -19.99
CA GLU A 117 31.06 -19.54 -20.67
C GLU A 117 29.57 -19.64 -20.29
N THR A 118 29.02 -20.85 -20.14
CA THR A 118 27.66 -21.05 -19.61
C THR A 118 27.53 -20.58 -18.16
N ALA A 119 28.55 -20.78 -17.32
CA ALA A 119 28.55 -20.26 -15.95
C ALA A 119 28.53 -18.72 -15.92
N ARG A 120 29.26 -18.05 -16.83
CA ARG A 120 29.23 -16.58 -16.96
C ARG A 120 27.87 -16.07 -17.41
N LEU A 121 27.25 -16.71 -18.40
CA LEU A 121 25.91 -16.33 -18.87
C LEU A 121 24.84 -16.50 -17.78
N ARG A 122 24.92 -17.56 -16.97
CA ARG A 122 24.04 -17.77 -15.81
C ARG A 122 24.27 -16.73 -14.71
N GLN A 123 25.50 -16.29 -14.51
CA GLN A 123 25.81 -15.23 -13.57
C GLN A 123 25.25 -13.87 -14.04
N GLU A 124 25.44 -13.55 -15.33
CA GLU A 124 24.89 -12.33 -15.93
C GLU A 124 23.34 -12.31 -15.92
N GLU A 125 22.70 -13.47 -16.13
CA GLU A 125 21.25 -13.66 -15.97
C GLU A 125 20.80 -13.30 -14.54
N SER A 126 21.50 -13.83 -13.53
CA SER A 126 21.21 -13.55 -12.12
C SER A 126 21.34 -12.07 -11.79
N ASP A 127 22.42 -11.43 -12.24
CA ASP A 127 22.67 -10.00 -12.00
C ASP A 127 21.59 -9.13 -12.66
N LYS A 128 21.20 -9.45 -13.90
CA LYS A 128 20.11 -8.75 -14.63
C LYS A 128 18.77 -8.93 -13.94
N ILE A 129 18.43 -10.14 -13.50
CA ILE A 129 17.19 -10.39 -12.74
C ILE A 129 17.19 -9.60 -11.44
N GLN A 130 18.32 -9.55 -10.72
CA GLN A 130 18.43 -8.81 -9.48
C GLN A 130 18.27 -7.30 -9.69
N GLN A 131 18.86 -6.75 -10.75
CA GLN A 131 18.68 -5.34 -11.13
C GLN A 131 17.22 -5.02 -11.49
N LEU A 132 16.55 -5.90 -12.25
CA LEU A 132 15.13 -5.74 -12.59
C LEU A 132 14.24 -5.76 -11.33
N GLN A 133 14.53 -6.65 -10.38
CA GLN A 133 13.82 -6.69 -9.10
C GLN A 133 14.04 -5.42 -8.27
N MET A 134 15.29 -4.94 -8.17
CA MET A 134 15.60 -3.69 -7.47
C MET A 134 14.88 -2.49 -8.09
N LYS A 135 14.88 -2.39 -9.43
CA LYS A 135 14.19 -1.33 -10.15
C LYS A 135 12.68 -1.39 -9.93
N ALA A 136 12.08 -2.57 -10.03
CA ALA A 136 10.65 -2.76 -9.78
C ALA A 136 10.28 -2.37 -8.34
N GLN A 137 11.11 -2.72 -7.36
CA GLN A 137 10.88 -2.35 -5.96
C GLN A 137 10.97 -0.83 -5.73
N ASP A 138 11.91 -0.15 -6.38
CA ASP A 138 12.03 1.31 -6.33
C ASP A 138 10.84 2.00 -7.01
N ASP A 139 10.41 1.50 -8.17
CA ASP A 139 9.24 1.99 -8.89
C ASP A 139 7.96 1.82 -8.04
N ILE A 140 7.76 0.66 -7.40
CA ILE A 140 6.66 0.42 -6.47
C ILE A 140 6.70 1.41 -5.31
N ARG A 141 7.87 1.56 -4.67
CA ARG A 141 8.06 2.51 -3.55
C ARG A 141 7.69 3.93 -3.98
N ARG A 142 8.11 4.35 -5.17
CA ARG A 142 7.80 5.67 -5.72
C ARG A 142 6.31 5.86 -5.94
N GLN A 143 5.57 4.85 -6.42
CA GLN A 143 4.12 4.96 -6.57
C GLN A 143 3.40 5.15 -5.23
N TYR A 144 3.81 4.41 -4.20
CA TYR A 144 3.24 4.61 -2.86
C TYR A 144 3.58 5.97 -2.26
N LEU A 145 4.76 6.53 -2.53
CA LEU A 145 5.11 7.90 -2.12
C LEU A 145 4.23 8.95 -2.83
N ILE A 146 3.99 8.79 -4.14
CA ILE A 146 3.10 9.68 -4.90
C ILE A 146 1.66 9.58 -4.38
N ALA A 147 1.18 8.37 -4.08
CA ALA A 147 -0.15 8.16 -3.52
C ALA A 147 -0.30 8.80 -2.14
N ASP A 148 0.74 8.75 -1.30
CA ASP A 148 0.75 9.42 0.01
C ASP A 148 0.73 10.95 -0.14
N GLN A 149 1.56 11.51 -1.02
CA GLN A 149 1.55 12.95 -1.34
C GLN A 149 0.17 13.42 -1.81
N ARG A 150 -0.43 12.72 -2.77
CA ARG A 150 -1.79 13.04 -3.25
C ARG A 150 -2.83 12.98 -2.13
N THR A 151 -2.71 12.01 -1.24
CA THR A 151 -3.62 11.91 -0.08
C THR A 151 -3.47 13.12 0.84
N GLN A 152 -2.25 13.59 1.08
CA GLN A 152 -2.01 14.80 1.88
C GLN A 152 -2.54 16.06 1.19
N ASP A 153 -2.37 16.17 -0.13
CA ASP A 153 -2.90 17.27 -0.93
C ASP A 153 -4.45 17.29 -0.90
N ASP A 154 -5.10 16.14 -1.10
CA ASP A 154 -6.55 15.98 -1.04
C ASP A 154 -7.10 16.38 0.34
N ILE A 155 -6.43 15.93 1.42
CA ILE A 155 -6.80 16.30 2.79
C ILE A 155 -6.64 17.80 3.02
N THR A 156 -5.55 18.39 2.56
CA THR A 156 -5.27 19.83 2.73
C THR A 156 -6.29 20.68 1.99
N HIS A 157 -6.64 20.27 0.77
CA HIS A 157 -7.67 20.95 -0.02
C HIS A 157 -9.04 20.85 0.65
N TYR A 158 -9.41 19.65 1.11
CA TYR A 158 -10.64 19.42 1.84
C TYR A 158 -10.72 20.28 3.13
N ASP A 159 -9.65 20.34 3.92
CA ASP A 159 -9.60 21.14 5.16
C ASP A 159 -9.70 22.65 4.87
N ALA A 160 -9.12 23.11 3.76
CA ALA A 160 -9.26 24.50 3.31
C ALA A 160 -10.70 24.83 2.92
N ASP A 161 -11.38 23.92 2.22
CA ASP A 161 -12.78 24.07 1.82
C ASP A 161 -13.70 24.07 3.04
N VAL A 162 -13.52 23.13 3.97
CA VAL A 162 -14.24 23.10 5.26
C VAL A 162 -14.11 24.43 5.99
N LYS A 163 -12.88 24.96 6.10
CA LYS A 163 -12.62 26.23 6.77
C LYS A 163 -13.30 27.41 6.06
N SER A 164 -13.23 27.46 4.73
CA SER A 164 -13.87 28.48 3.90
C SER A 164 -15.40 28.46 4.05
N ASN A 165 -16.00 27.27 3.98
CA ASN A 165 -17.42 27.04 4.17
C ASN A 165 -17.87 27.47 5.56
N CYS A 166 -17.14 27.04 6.60
CA CYS A 166 -17.41 27.43 7.99
C CYS A 166 -17.41 28.95 8.15
N GLN A 167 -16.40 29.65 7.63
CA GLN A 167 -16.33 31.12 7.70
C GLN A 167 -17.47 31.81 6.95
N THR A 168 -17.83 31.28 5.78
CA THR A 168 -18.92 31.83 4.96
C THR A 168 -20.27 31.68 5.66
N ILE A 169 -20.50 30.55 6.33
CA ILE A 169 -21.70 30.28 7.11
C ILE A 169 -21.76 31.18 8.35
N LEU A 170 -20.64 31.34 9.07
CA LEU A 170 -20.57 32.22 10.24
C LEU A 170 -20.90 33.69 9.91
N LYS A 171 -20.59 34.16 8.71
CA LYS A 171 -20.99 35.51 8.24
C LYS A 171 -22.50 35.66 8.04
N LYS A 172 -23.23 34.56 7.92
CA LYS A 172 -24.69 34.51 7.77
C LYS A 172 -25.35 33.89 9.01
N SER A 173 -24.80 34.16 10.19
CA SER A 173 -25.23 33.56 11.47
C SER A 173 -26.74 33.67 11.72
N ASP A 174 -27.36 34.77 11.29
CA ASP A 174 -28.80 35.00 11.49
C ASP A 174 -29.67 33.96 10.78
N SER A 175 -29.24 33.46 9.62
CA SER A 175 -29.95 32.39 8.89
C SER A 175 -29.98 31.07 9.66
N PHE A 176 -29.07 30.89 10.62
CA PHE A 176 -28.96 29.67 11.44
C PHE A 176 -29.44 29.87 12.87
N LYS A 177 -29.97 31.06 13.20
CA LYS A 177 -30.36 31.41 14.56
C LYS A 177 -31.35 30.41 15.17
N SER A 178 -32.38 30.00 14.43
CA SER A 178 -33.38 29.04 14.93
C SER A 178 -32.80 27.67 15.29
N MET A 179 -31.76 27.20 14.57
CA MET A 179 -31.05 25.95 14.90
C MET A 179 -30.24 26.08 16.19
N VAL A 180 -29.52 27.20 16.30
CA VAL A 180 -28.70 27.52 17.46
C VAL A 180 -29.58 27.69 18.69
N ASP A 181 -30.67 28.45 18.58
CA ASP A 181 -31.66 28.64 19.65
C ASP A 181 -32.27 27.29 20.07
N HIS A 182 -32.67 26.44 19.11
CA HIS A 182 -33.21 25.11 19.43
C HIS A 182 -32.22 24.27 20.23
N THR A 183 -30.95 24.25 19.83
CA THR A 183 -29.88 23.53 20.54
C THR A 183 -29.69 24.05 21.95
N VAL A 184 -29.64 25.38 22.10
CA VAL A 184 -29.51 26.05 23.40
C VAL A 184 -30.70 25.74 24.29
N ASP A 185 -31.92 25.83 23.78
CA ASP A 185 -33.15 25.61 24.55
C ASP A 185 -33.28 24.14 24.96
N MET A 186 -32.90 23.18 24.10
CA MET A 186 -32.83 21.76 24.48
C MET A 186 -31.81 21.53 25.59
N PHE A 187 -30.63 22.14 25.51
CA PHE A 187 -29.66 22.06 26.59
C PHE A 187 -30.21 22.62 27.90
N GLN A 188 -30.89 23.75 27.87
CA GLN A 188 -31.49 24.33 29.06
C GLN A 188 -32.54 23.41 29.68
N ARG A 189 -33.40 22.80 28.87
CA ARG A 189 -34.35 21.79 29.35
C ARG A 189 -33.62 20.64 30.05
N MET A 190 -32.56 20.11 29.44
CA MET A 190 -31.75 19.04 30.04
C MET A 190 -31.14 19.46 31.37
N VAL A 191 -30.58 20.67 31.48
CA VAL A 191 -30.04 21.18 32.75
C VAL A 191 -31.14 21.34 33.80
N SER A 192 -32.30 21.91 33.44
CA SER A 192 -33.40 22.09 34.38
C SER A 192 -33.98 20.78 34.91
N HIS A 193 -34.02 19.72 34.09
CA HIS A 193 -34.47 18.40 34.54
C HIS A 193 -33.42 17.69 35.37
N ALA A 194 -32.13 17.84 35.04
CA ALA A 194 -31.03 17.25 35.78
C ALA A 194 -30.80 17.88 37.17
N ASP A 195 -31.18 19.15 37.34
CA ASP A 195 -31.15 19.90 38.61
C ASP A 195 -32.13 19.32 39.65
N SER A 196 -33.01 18.38 39.30
CA SER A 196 -33.99 17.78 40.24
C SER A 196 -33.37 16.81 41.27
N SER A 197 -32.10 16.39 41.13
CA SER A 197 -31.47 15.40 42.01
C SER A 197 -30.36 16.01 42.87
N SER A 198 -30.54 16.01 44.19
CA SER A 198 -29.67 16.70 45.16
C SER A 198 -28.32 16.03 45.44
N ASN A 199 -28.08 14.83 44.91
CA ASN A 199 -26.89 14.01 45.22
C ASN A 199 -25.74 14.14 44.20
N ARG A 200 -25.92 14.89 43.10
CA ARG A 200 -24.88 15.03 42.05
C ARG A 200 -24.30 16.43 42.05
N LYS A 201 -22.98 16.55 42.17
CA LYS A 201 -22.28 17.84 42.18
C LYS A 201 -22.33 18.59 40.84
N PHE A 202 -22.42 17.85 39.74
CA PHE A 202 -22.42 18.40 38.39
C PHE A 202 -23.55 17.80 37.55
N VAL A 203 -24.07 18.63 36.64
CA VAL A 203 -24.94 18.22 35.54
C VAL A 203 -24.09 18.08 34.29
N GLU A 204 -24.11 16.90 33.68
CA GLU A 204 -23.39 16.59 32.45
C GLU A 204 -24.37 16.16 31.36
N ALA A 205 -24.24 16.76 30.17
CA ALA A 205 -25.05 16.43 29.01
C ALA A 205 -24.19 16.38 27.75
N LYS A 206 -24.52 15.47 26.85
CA LYS A 206 -23.91 15.35 25.53
C LYS A 206 -24.95 15.65 24.47
N PHE A 207 -24.58 16.55 23.58
CA PHE A 207 -25.38 16.90 22.42
C PHE A 207 -24.62 16.52 21.17
N ILE A 208 -25.13 15.53 20.45
CA ILE A 208 -24.53 15.02 19.23
C ILE A 208 -25.41 15.48 18.08
N TYR A 209 -24.80 15.96 17.01
CA TYR A 209 -25.53 16.17 15.78
C TYR A 209 -24.67 15.86 14.58
N LYS A 210 -25.32 15.33 13.55
CA LYS A 210 -24.70 14.94 12.30
C LYS A 210 -25.33 15.73 11.18
N VAL A 211 -24.50 16.48 10.46
CA VAL A 211 -24.92 17.19 9.26
C VAL A 211 -24.71 16.28 8.06
N GLU A 212 -25.80 16.03 7.34
CA GLU A 212 -25.79 15.25 6.10
C GLU A 212 -26.21 16.15 4.93
N MET A 213 -26.00 15.69 3.70
CA MET A 213 -26.32 16.48 2.50
C MET A 213 -27.79 16.90 2.43
N TYR A 214 -28.67 16.10 3.05
CA TYR A 214 -30.12 16.21 2.93
C TYR A 214 -30.82 16.57 4.25
N GLY A 215 -30.08 16.84 5.34
CA GLY A 215 -30.68 17.12 6.63
C GLY A 215 -29.67 17.19 7.77
N ILE A 216 -30.18 17.49 8.97
CA ILE A 216 -29.39 17.47 10.20
C ILE A 216 -30.12 16.59 11.22
N THR A 217 -29.43 15.57 11.70
CA THR A 217 -29.93 14.65 12.72
C THR A 217 -29.34 15.03 14.07
N TYR A 218 -30.19 15.26 15.06
CA TYR A 218 -29.77 15.55 16.43
C TYR A 218 -30.02 14.33 17.32
N ILE A 219 -28.98 13.93 18.05
CA ILE A 219 -29.00 12.82 19.00
C ILE A 219 -28.64 13.38 20.37
N TYR A 220 -29.56 13.21 21.32
CA TYR A 220 -29.42 13.76 22.65
C TYR A 220 -29.08 12.65 23.64
N GLN A 221 -27.93 12.75 24.28
CA GLN A 221 -27.51 11.79 25.29
C GLN A 221 -27.33 12.50 26.63
N SER A 222 -28.29 12.28 27.52
CA SER A 222 -28.22 12.71 28.91
C SER A 222 -28.61 11.54 29.80
N ASN A 223 -27.98 11.44 30.98
CA ASN A 223 -28.43 10.51 32.04
C ASN A 223 -29.82 10.87 32.60
N TYR A 224 -30.44 11.93 32.08
CA TYR A 224 -31.68 12.55 32.54
C TYR A 224 -32.71 12.74 31.41
N SER A 225 -32.38 12.39 30.16
CA SER A 225 -33.32 12.45 29.02
C SER A 225 -33.86 11.06 28.68
N ASN A 226 -35.09 10.99 28.18
CA ASN A 226 -35.59 9.77 27.54
C ASN A 226 -34.97 9.64 26.15
N SER A 227 -34.78 8.40 25.67
CA SER A 227 -34.26 8.12 24.31
C SER A 227 -35.23 8.51 23.17
N GLN A 228 -36.27 9.30 23.46
CA GLN A 228 -37.31 9.74 22.52
C GLN A 228 -37.17 11.21 22.10
N ASP A 229 -36.17 11.93 22.62
CA ASP A 229 -35.95 13.35 22.29
C ASP A 229 -35.13 13.56 21.01
N ASP A 230 -34.89 12.50 20.21
CA ASP A 230 -34.20 12.60 18.92
C ASP A 230 -35.01 13.47 17.95
N PHE A 231 -34.39 14.57 17.49
CA PHE A 231 -35.03 15.54 16.61
C PHE A 231 -34.35 15.54 15.25
N ASN A 232 -35.12 15.28 14.20
CA ASN A 232 -34.64 15.36 12.82
C ASN A 232 -35.23 16.61 12.15
N PHE A 233 -34.36 17.42 11.55
CA PHE A 233 -34.84 18.50 10.70
C PHE A 233 -34.97 17.99 9.26
N ASP A 234 -36.22 17.92 8.79
CA ASP A 234 -36.55 17.48 7.44
C ASP A 234 -35.90 18.34 6.35
N LYS A 235 -35.67 17.69 5.21
CA LYS A 235 -35.05 18.22 3.97
C LYS A 235 -35.63 19.55 3.47
N GLU A 236 -36.89 19.85 3.77
CA GLU A 236 -37.57 21.07 3.32
C GLU A 236 -37.19 22.32 4.13
N ARG A 237 -36.56 22.16 5.30
CA ARG A 237 -36.17 23.29 6.17
C ARG A 237 -34.79 23.85 5.84
N TYR A 238 -33.97 23.15 5.06
CA TYR A 238 -32.61 23.55 4.70
C TYR A 238 -32.33 23.45 3.21
N ARG A 239 -31.43 24.32 2.73
CA ARG A 239 -30.87 24.18 1.40
C ARG A 239 -30.00 22.92 1.38
N ASN A 240 -30.23 22.03 0.41
CA ASN A 240 -29.40 20.85 0.20
C ASN A 240 -27.93 21.26 0.14
N LEU A 241 -27.08 20.58 0.91
CA LEU A 241 -25.63 20.68 0.80
C LEU A 241 -25.18 19.75 -0.32
N THR A 242 -24.13 20.15 -1.03
CA THR A 242 -23.67 19.49 -2.24
C THR A 242 -22.40 18.67 -2.02
N THR A 243 -21.61 19.01 -1.01
CA THR A 243 -20.34 18.32 -0.72
C THR A 243 -20.20 17.97 0.76
N GLN A 244 -19.37 16.96 1.07
CA GLN A 244 -19.04 16.60 2.45
C GLN A 244 -18.32 17.75 3.18
N ALA A 245 -17.49 18.52 2.49
CA ALA A 245 -16.82 19.69 3.05
C ALA A 245 -17.81 20.80 3.46
N GLU A 246 -18.92 20.95 2.73
CA GLU A 246 -20.01 21.86 3.14
C GLU A 246 -20.74 21.34 4.38
N CYS A 247 -20.99 20.03 4.47
CA CYS A 247 -21.58 19.40 5.65
C CYS A 247 -20.73 19.62 6.90
N GLU A 248 -19.44 19.33 6.82
CA GLU A 248 -18.51 19.54 7.93
C GLU A 248 -18.34 21.04 8.25
N GLY A 249 -18.23 21.90 7.24
CA GLY A 249 -18.17 23.35 7.43
C GLY A 249 -19.40 23.89 8.16
N LEU A 250 -20.60 23.39 7.83
CA LEU A 250 -21.84 23.73 8.51
C LEU A 250 -21.87 23.19 9.94
N ALA A 251 -21.46 21.94 10.15
CA ALA A 251 -21.41 21.35 11.47
C ALA A 251 -20.51 22.16 12.40
N GLN A 252 -19.27 22.45 11.98
CA GLN A 252 -18.35 23.28 12.77
C GLN A 252 -18.86 24.70 12.99
N ALA A 253 -19.58 25.30 12.03
CA ALA A 253 -20.15 26.64 12.19
C ALA A 253 -21.28 26.64 13.22
N ILE A 254 -22.21 25.68 13.16
CA ILE A 254 -23.28 25.51 14.15
C ILE A 254 -22.66 25.33 15.55
N ALA A 255 -21.62 24.49 15.68
CA ALA A 255 -20.92 24.29 16.94
C ALA A 255 -20.43 25.61 17.54
N LYS A 256 -19.73 26.42 16.73
CA LYS A 256 -19.18 27.71 17.15
C LYS A 256 -20.27 28.69 17.56
N MET A 257 -21.35 28.77 16.80
CA MET A 257 -22.49 29.66 17.11
C MET A 257 -23.20 29.22 18.40
N THR A 258 -23.42 27.92 18.58
CA THR A 258 -24.00 27.34 19.81
C THR A 258 -23.13 27.63 21.02
N ILE A 259 -21.82 27.40 20.94
CA ILE A 259 -20.88 27.70 22.04
C ILE A 259 -20.92 29.18 22.39
N ALA A 260 -20.93 30.07 21.40
CA ALA A 260 -21.02 31.51 21.63
C ALA A 260 -22.34 31.91 22.30
N ALA A 261 -23.48 31.36 21.84
CA ALA A 261 -24.79 31.59 22.44
C ALA A 261 -24.86 31.08 23.89
N MET A 262 -24.31 29.90 24.15
CA MET A 262 -24.23 29.29 25.48
C MET A 262 -23.38 30.13 26.43
N LYS A 263 -22.19 30.55 26.01
CA LYS A 263 -21.32 31.43 26.82
C LYS A 263 -21.95 32.79 27.14
N LYS A 264 -22.85 33.30 26.29
CA LYS A 264 -23.62 34.52 26.57
C LYS A 264 -24.72 34.29 27.62
N LYS A 265 -25.29 33.08 27.66
CA LYS A 265 -26.44 32.73 28.52
C LYS A 265 -26.02 32.32 29.94
N TYR A 266 -24.86 31.71 30.09
CA TYR A 266 -24.35 31.22 31.38
C TYR A 266 -23.25 32.15 31.95
N PRO A 267 -23.22 32.40 33.28
CA PRO A 267 -22.15 33.16 33.91
C PRO A 267 -20.75 32.62 33.59
N PRO A 268 -19.70 33.47 33.60
CA PRO A 268 -18.33 33.01 33.47
C PRO A 268 -18.00 31.93 34.51
N ASN A 269 -17.33 30.86 34.07
CA ASN A 269 -16.92 29.70 34.89
C ASN A 269 -18.05 28.80 35.43
N SER A 270 -19.33 29.05 35.10
CA SER A 270 -20.43 28.17 35.54
C SER A 270 -20.67 26.99 34.60
N LEU A 271 -20.13 27.04 33.38
CA LEU A 271 -20.33 26.06 32.32
C LEU A 271 -18.98 25.73 31.66
N SER A 272 -18.60 24.46 31.73
CA SER A 272 -17.53 23.90 30.91
C SER A 272 -18.13 23.29 29.64
N ILE A 273 -17.53 23.62 28.49
CA ILE A 273 -17.95 23.11 27.18
C ILE A 273 -16.71 22.50 26.52
N SER A 274 -16.76 21.21 26.18
CA SER A 274 -15.79 20.58 25.29
C SER A 274 -16.46 20.15 23.99
N VAL A 275 -15.68 20.14 22.91
CA VAL A 275 -16.15 19.88 21.55
C VAL A 275 -15.28 18.80 20.96
N ASP A 276 -15.91 17.72 20.54
CA ASP A 276 -15.29 16.68 19.73
C ASP A 276 -16.02 16.60 18.40
N HIS A 277 -15.33 16.24 17.33
CA HIS A 277 -15.97 16.06 16.03
C HIS A 277 -15.27 14.98 15.20
N VAL A 278 -16.07 14.29 14.40
CA VAL A 278 -15.65 13.35 13.37
C VAL A 278 -16.32 13.80 12.08
N ASP A 279 -15.55 14.45 11.21
CA ASP A 279 -16.06 15.11 10.00
C ASP A 279 -17.28 16.00 10.32
N ALA A 280 -18.44 15.72 9.72
CA ALA A 280 -19.69 16.46 9.90
C ALA A 280 -20.54 16.04 11.12
N GLU A 281 -20.03 15.12 11.94
CA GLU A 281 -20.62 14.77 13.24
C GLU A 281 -19.90 15.52 14.36
N VAL A 282 -20.66 16.30 15.13
CA VAL A 282 -20.12 17.09 16.23
C VAL A 282 -20.77 16.66 17.54
N THR A 283 -19.95 16.44 18.54
CA THR A 283 -20.36 16.21 19.92
C THR A 283 -19.98 17.40 20.78
N LEU A 284 -21.00 18.08 21.32
CA LEU A 284 -20.84 19.11 22.35
C LEU A 284 -21.07 18.49 23.71
N HIS A 285 -20.03 18.49 24.53
CA HIS A 285 -20.05 18.04 25.91
C HIS A 285 -20.19 19.25 26.82
N PHE A 286 -21.20 19.20 27.67
CA PHE A 286 -21.48 20.28 28.60
C PHE A 286 -21.41 19.77 30.03
N LYS A 287 -20.80 20.57 30.90
CA LYS A 287 -20.71 20.31 32.34
C LYS A 287 -20.95 21.59 33.12
N ALA A 288 -21.99 21.60 33.94
CA ALA A 288 -22.36 22.72 34.80
C ALA A 288 -22.45 22.29 36.26
N ALA A 289 -22.28 23.24 37.19
CA ALA A 289 -22.55 22.99 38.60
C ALA A 289 -24.06 22.76 38.82
N ASN A 290 -24.41 21.77 39.64
CA ASN A 290 -25.80 21.54 40.05
C ASN A 290 -26.15 22.53 41.15
N ALA A 291 -27.18 23.37 40.94
CA ALA A 291 -27.59 24.39 41.90
C ALA A 291 -28.25 23.78 43.14
N ASN A 292 -28.89 22.62 42.97
CA ASN A 292 -29.57 21.88 44.03
C ASN A 292 -28.69 20.84 44.73
N TYR A 293 -27.37 20.83 44.46
CA TYR A 293 -26.44 19.91 45.12
C TYR A 293 -26.34 20.20 46.62
N VAL A 294 -26.69 19.20 47.43
CA VAL A 294 -26.46 19.22 48.87
C VAL A 294 -25.24 18.34 49.14
N PRO A 295 -24.12 18.89 49.64
CA PRO A 295 -22.97 18.07 49.98
C PRO A 295 -23.36 17.05 51.05
N PRO A 296 -22.88 15.80 50.95
CA PRO A 296 -23.14 14.80 51.97
C PRO A 296 -22.63 15.33 53.31
N ARG A 297 -23.50 15.30 54.31
CA ARG A 297 -23.16 15.55 55.70
C ARG A 297 -23.17 14.20 56.41
N ASP A 298 -22.10 13.91 57.13
CA ASP A 298 -22.08 12.71 57.96
C ASP A 298 -23.19 12.82 59.00
N ILE A 299 -24.07 11.82 59.03
CA ILE A 299 -25.10 11.69 60.06
C ILE A 299 -24.42 10.93 61.21
N TYR A 300 -23.69 11.67 62.04
CA TYR A 300 -23.18 11.17 63.33
C TYR A 300 -24.21 11.42 64.43
#